data_AF-A0A3D4EAN7-F1
#
_entry.id   AF-A0A3D4EAN7-F1
#
_cell.length_a   1.000
_cell.length_b   1.000
_cell.length_c   1.000
_cell.angle_alpha   90.00
_cell.angle_beta   90.00
_cell.angle_gamma   90.00
#
_symmetry.space_group_name_H-M   'P 1'
#
loop_
_entity.id
_entity.type
_entity.pdbx_description
1 polymer ?
#
loop_
_entity_poly.entity_id
_entity_poly.type
_entity_poly.pdbx_seq_one_letter_code
_entity_poly.pdbx_strand_id
1 'polypeptide(L)'
;MKNIYIDYIARAIGVKDWQVENCIHLFEEGNTIPFISRYRKEKTGGLDDVAVAEIKHWNDVFTEMEKRKAGVLSTIAEQGKLTDELRSKIENCVVASELEDLYLPYRPKRRTRATMAKEKGLEPLADKMWKVEVADPETEARKYVGDKVGSVEEALAGARDIIAERLSESQTVRENLRHI
;
A
#
# COMPACT_ATOMS: atom_id res chain seq x y z
N MET A 1 1.72 -22.33 -2.31
CA MET A 1 1.09 -21.06 -1.88
C MET A 1 0.83 -21.07 -0.37
N LYS A 2 0.79 -19.93 0.33
CA LYS A 2 0.45 -19.86 1.78
C LYS A 2 -1.05 -20.08 2.03
N ASN A 3 -1.41 -20.65 3.18
CA ASN A 3 -2.80 -20.96 3.55
C ASN A 3 -3.73 -19.73 3.56
N ILE A 4 -3.23 -18.56 3.96
CA ILE A 4 -4.01 -17.32 3.97
C ILE A 4 -4.54 -16.93 2.58
N TYR A 5 -3.82 -17.31 1.52
CA TYR A 5 -4.24 -17.04 0.14
C TYR A 5 -5.19 -18.11 -0.36
N ILE A 6 -4.93 -19.38 -0.02
CA ILE A 6 -5.84 -20.48 -0.36
C ILE A 6 -7.23 -20.23 0.22
N ASP A 7 -7.30 -19.87 1.50
CA ASP A 7 -8.53 -19.54 2.21
C ASP A 7 -9.23 -18.31 1.59
N TYR A 8 -8.48 -17.27 1.22
CA TYR A 8 -9.03 -16.12 0.51
C TYR A 8 -9.66 -16.52 -0.84
N ILE A 9 -8.93 -17.27 -1.67
CA ILE A 9 -9.40 -17.71 -2.99
C ILE A 9 -10.63 -18.59 -2.85
N ALA A 10 -10.60 -19.56 -1.93
CA ALA A 10 -11.70 -20.48 -1.68
C ALA A 10 -12.98 -19.71 -1.32
N ARG A 11 -12.89 -18.72 -0.44
CA ARG A 11 -14.03 -17.86 -0.07
C ARG A 11 -14.49 -16.97 -1.21
N ALA A 12 -13.56 -16.38 -1.97
CA ALA A 12 -13.87 -15.47 -3.06
C ALA A 12 -14.64 -16.17 -4.20
N ILE A 13 -14.28 -17.43 -4.49
CA ILE A 13 -14.87 -18.22 -5.59
C ILE A 13 -16.03 -19.12 -5.10
N GLY A 14 -16.08 -19.43 -3.79
CA GLY A 14 -17.09 -20.33 -3.22
C GLY A 14 -16.74 -21.82 -3.39
N VAL A 15 -15.45 -22.16 -3.37
CA VAL A 15 -14.93 -23.54 -3.52
C VAL A 15 -14.25 -23.99 -2.23
N LYS A 16 -13.78 -25.25 -2.17
CA LYS A 16 -13.02 -25.76 -1.02
C LYS A 16 -11.53 -25.50 -1.18
N ASP A 17 -10.84 -25.28 -0.07
CA ASP A 17 -9.39 -25.04 0.00
C ASP A 17 -8.58 -26.09 -0.76
N TRP A 18 -8.91 -27.38 -0.58
CA TRP A 18 -8.22 -28.48 -1.27
C TRP A 18 -8.38 -28.43 -2.81
N GLN A 19 -9.49 -27.87 -3.32
CA GLN A 19 -9.70 -27.69 -4.76
C GLN A 19 -8.78 -26.61 -5.31
N VAL A 20 -8.60 -25.52 -4.55
CA VAL A 20 -7.66 -24.44 -4.87
C VAL A 20 -6.23 -24.96 -4.86
N GLU A 21 -5.83 -25.67 -3.79
CA GLU A 21 -4.51 -26.28 -3.66
C GLU A 21 -4.17 -27.19 -4.85
N ASN A 22 -5.06 -28.15 -5.17
CA ASN A 22 -4.84 -29.07 -6.28
C ASN A 22 -4.81 -28.34 -7.63
N CYS A 23 -5.67 -27.34 -7.83
CA CYS A 23 -5.68 -26.56 -9.07
C CYS A 23 -4.38 -25.76 -9.24
N ILE A 24 -3.85 -25.15 -8.17
CA ILE A 24 -2.57 -24.44 -8.19
C ILE A 24 -1.43 -25.41 -8.49
N HIS A 25 -1.40 -26.58 -7.85
CA HIS A 25 -0.37 -27.58 -8.12
C HIS A 25 -0.36 -28.03 -9.59
N LEU A 26 -1.54 -28.17 -10.20
CA LEU A 26 -1.64 -28.46 -11.64
C LEU A 26 -1.06 -27.32 -12.50
N PHE A 27 -1.23 -26.05 -12.12
CA PHE A 27 -0.57 -24.95 -12.83
C PHE A 27 0.94 -24.97 -12.66
N GLU A 28 1.46 -25.34 -11.49
CA GLU A 28 2.90 -25.50 -11.25
C GLU A 28 3.52 -26.64 -12.09
N GLU A 29 2.75 -27.70 -12.34
CA GLU A 29 3.08 -28.77 -13.29
C GLU A 29 3.01 -28.33 -14.77
N GLY A 30 2.60 -27.09 -15.06
CA GLY A 30 2.51 -26.54 -16.42
C GLY A 30 1.21 -26.83 -17.16
N ASN A 31 0.16 -27.30 -16.47
CA ASN A 31 -1.13 -27.57 -17.11
C ASN A 31 -1.86 -26.26 -17.47
N THR A 32 -2.62 -26.28 -18.57
CA THR A 32 -3.43 -25.13 -19.02
C THR A 32 -4.85 -25.18 -18.48
N ILE A 33 -5.57 -24.04 -18.48
CA ILE A 33 -6.97 -23.96 -18.03
C ILE A 33 -7.85 -25.02 -18.71
N PRO A 34 -7.89 -25.14 -20.06
CA PRO A 34 -8.73 -26.14 -20.71
C PRO A 34 -8.30 -27.57 -20.41
N PHE A 35 -7.01 -27.79 -20.11
CA PHE A 35 -6.52 -29.13 -19.77
C PHE A 35 -6.99 -29.53 -18.37
N ILE A 36 -6.91 -28.63 -17.39
CA ILE A 36 -7.33 -28.87 -16.02
C ILE A 36 -8.83 -29.16 -15.95
N SER A 37 -9.64 -28.27 -16.52
CA SER A 37 -11.10 -28.38 -16.49
C SER A 37 -11.64 -29.61 -17.22
N ARG A 38 -10.94 -30.09 -18.26
CA ARG A 38 -11.39 -31.26 -19.05
C ARG A 38 -10.83 -32.58 -18.55
N TYR A 39 -9.54 -32.63 -18.19
CA TYR A 39 -8.80 -33.88 -17.95
C TYR A 39 -8.31 -34.06 -16.50
N ARG A 40 -8.56 -33.09 -15.61
CA ARG A 40 -8.17 -33.17 -14.19
C ARG A 40 -9.33 -32.95 -13.22
N LYS A 41 -10.56 -33.17 -13.67
CA LYS A 41 -11.79 -33.00 -12.88
C LYS A 41 -11.75 -33.73 -11.53
N GLU A 42 -11.25 -34.96 -11.49
CA GLU A 42 -11.18 -35.72 -10.23
C GLU A 42 -10.23 -35.08 -9.21
N LYS A 43 -9.10 -34.52 -9.68
CA LYS A 43 -8.15 -33.82 -8.80
C LYS A 43 -8.69 -32.49 -8.29
N THR A 44 -9.56 -31.82 -9.04
CA THR A 44 -10.11 -30.50 -8.67
C THR A 44 -11.52 -30.55 -8.10
N GLY A 45 -12.15 -31.73 -8.02
CA GLY A 45 -13.57 -31.84 -7.63
C GLY A 45 -14.53 -31.27 -8.67
N GLY A 46 -14.13 -31.24 -9.94
CA GLY A 46 -14.99 -30.85 -11.06
C GLY A 46 -15.07 -29.34 -11.33
N LEU A 47 -14.03 -28.57 -10.97
CA LEU A 47 -13.96 -27.15 -11.33
C LEU A 47 -14.11 -26.94 -12.85
N ASP A 48 -14.91 -25.95 -13.22
CA ASP A 48 -15.10 -25.54 -14.61
C ASP A 48 -14.02 -24.54 -15.08
N ASP A 49 -14.06 -24.17 -16.36
CA ASP A 49 -13.10 -23.24 -16.96
C ASP A 49 -13.08 -21.87 -16.25
N VAL A 50 -14.22 -21.41 -15.73
CA VAL A 50 -14.36 -20.10 -15.08
C VAL A 50 -13.65 -20.14 -13.73
N ALA A 51 -13.96 -21.12 -12.88
CA ALA A 51 -13.35 -21.26 -11.57
C ALA A 51 -11.83 -21.50 -11.68
N VAL A 52 -11.40 -22.32 -12.65
CA VAL A 52 -9.96 -22.56 -12.89
C VAL A 52 -9.25 -21.28 -13.35
N ALA A 53 -9.88 -20.46 -14.19
CA ALA A 53 -9.34 -19.16 -14.61
C ALA A 53 -9.25 -18.16 -13.45
N GLU A 54 -10.27 -18.10 -12.58
CA GLU A 54 -10.26 -17.22 -11.41
C GLU A 54 -9.19 -17.63 -10.39
N ILE A 55 -9.02 -18.94 -10.13
CA ILE A 55 -7.93 -19.44 -9.28
C ILE A 55 -6.56 -19.03 -9.87
N LYS A 56 -6.39 -19.14 -11.19
CA LYS A 56 -5.15 -18.71 -11.85
C LYS A 56 -4.90 -17.21 -11.66
N HIS A 57 -5.92 -16.38 -11.88
CA HIS A 57 -5.84 -14.95 -11.68
C HIS A 57 -5.39 -14.60 -10.25
N TRP A 58 -6.07 -15.14 -9.24
CA TRP A 58 -5.72 -14.87 -7.85
C TRP A 58 -4.34 -15.41 -7.47
N ASN A 59 -3.96 -16.58 -7.99
CA ASN A 59 -2.62 -17.12 -7.79
C ASN A 59 -1.53 -16.16 -8.29
N ASP A 60 -1.74 -15.57 -9.46
CA ASP A 60 -0.80 -14.62 -10.04
C ASP A 60 -0.80 -13.31 -9.22
N VAL A 61 -1.96 -12.82 -8.79
CA VAL A 61 -2.09 -11.65 -7.88
C VAL A 61 -1.31 -11.87 -6.58
N PHE A 62 -1.49 -13.01 -5.91
CA PHE A 62 -0.80 -13.28 -4.65
C PHE A 62 0.69 -13.57 -4.83
N THR A 63 1.10 -14.08 -5.99
CA THR A 63 2.51 -14.21 -6.34
C THR A 63 3.20 -12.85 -6.43
N GLU A 64 2.57 -11.88 -7.10
CA GLU A 64 3.07 -10.50 -7.15
C GLU A 64 2.99 -9.80 -5.79
N MET A 65 1.96 -10.09 -4.99
CA MET A 65 1.85 -9.59 -3.62
C MET A 65 3.00 -10.06 -2.74
N GLU A 66 3.41 -11.33 -2.82
CA GLU A 66 4.58 -11.82 -2.05
C GLU A 66 5.87 -11.12 -2.46
N LYS A 67 6.09 -10.88 -3.76
CA LYS A 67 7.24 -10.09 -4.23
C LYS A 67 7.19 -8.67 -3.66
N ARG A 68 6.00 -8.04 -3.66
CA ARG A 68 5.81 -6.70 -3.10
C ARG A 68 6.07 -6.67 -1.59
N LYS A 69 5.54 -7.63 -0.83
CA LYS A 69 5.77 -7.78 0.61
C LYS A 69 7.26 -7.93 0.92
N ALA A 70 7.99 -8.75 0.17
CA ALA A 70 9.42 -8.92 0.35
C ALA A 70 10.19 -7.60 0.19
N GLY A 71 9.86 -6.82 -0.85
CA GLY A 71 10.46 -5.49 -1.05
C GLY A 71 10.13 -4.50 0.08
N VAL A 72 8.88 -4.48 0.52
CA VAL A 72 8.41 -3.66 1.66
C VAL A 72 9.17 -4.03 2.94
N LEU A 73 9.23 -5.31 3.28
CA LEU A 73 9.94 -5.81 4.46
C LEU A 73 11.43 -5.44 4.42
N SER A 74 12.10 -5.61 3.26
CA SER A 74 13.51 -5.24 3.10
C SER A 74 13.72 -3.75 3.39
N THR A 75 12.91 -2.89 2.76
CA THR A 75 13.03 -1.43 2.93
C THR A 75 12.84 -1.00 4.38
N ILE A 76 11.89 -1.59 5.10
CA ILE A 76 11.62 -1.26 6.51
C ILE A 76 12.74 -1.81 7.42
N ALA A 77 13.26 -3.00 7.13
CA ALA A 77 14.36 -3.60 7.86
C ALA A 77 15.67 -2.81 7.70
N GLU A 78 15.98 -2.34 6.50
CA GLU A 78 17.13 -1.47 6.20
C GLU A 78 17.10 -0.15 6.99
N GLN A 79 15.92 0.34 7.36
CA GLN A 79 15.73 1.51 8.21
C GLN A 79 15.81 1.21 9.71
N GLY A 80 15.94 -0.07 10.10
CA GLY A 80 15.91 -0.51 11.49
C GLY A 80 14.55 -0.30 12.18
N LYS A 81 13.46 -0.22 11.40
CA LYS A 81 12.09 0.05 11.91
C LYS A 81 11.16 -1.15 11.89
N LEU A 82 11.63 -2.32 11.42
CA LEU A 82 10.81 -3.51 11.28
C LEU A 82 10.65 -4.20 12.64
N THR A 83 9.49 -4.01 13.28
CA THR A 83 9.11 -4.76 14.49
C THR A 83 8.47 -6.10 14.11
N ASP A 84 8.45 -7.06 15.05
CA ASP A 84 7.80 -8.35 14.83
C ASP A 84 6.29 -8.23 14.59
N GLU A 85 5.63 -7.27 15.27
CA GLU A 85 4.21 -6.97 15.04
C GLU A 85 3.97 -6.46 13.61
N LEU A 86 4.80 -5.54 13.12
CA LEU A 86 4.68 -4.98 11.77
C LEU A 86 4.99 -6.04 10.71
N ARG A 87 6.03 -6.85 10.93
CA ARG A 87 6.35 -8.01 10.08
C ARG A 87 5.13 -8.93 9.95
N SER A 88 4.52 -9.30 11.08
CA SER A 88 3.34 -10.17 11.11
C SER A 88 2.16 -9.56 10.35
N LYS A 89 1.89 -8.25 10.52
CA LYS A 89 0.85 -7.54 9.76
C LYS A 89 1.10 -7.59 8.25
N ILE A 90 2.33 -7.35 7.81
CA ILE A 90 2.70 -7.38 6.40
C ILE A 90 2.59 -8.80 5.83
N GLU A 91 3.12 -9.80 6.54
CA GLU A 91 3.10 -11.20 6.09
C GLU A 91 1.68 -11.74 5.94
N ASN A 92 0.75 -11.33 6.82
CA ASN A 92 -0.65 -11.78 6.81
C ASN A 92 -1.60 -10.90 5.98
N CYS A 93 -1.14 -9.79 5.42
CA CYS A 93 -1.98 -8.88 4.63
C CYS A 93 -2.41 -9.51 3.29
N VAL A 94 -3.70 -9.56 2.98
CA VAL A 94 -4.21 -10.12 1.71
C VAL A 94 -4.78 -9.05 0.77
N VAL A 95 -4.68 -7.77 1.15
CA VAL A 95 -5.25 -6.65 0.41
C VAL A 95 -4.13 -5.69 0.01
N ALA A 96 -3.95 -5.47 -1.29
CA ALA A 96 -2.85 -4.66 -1.81
C ALA A 96 -2.86 -3.22 -1.27
N SER A 97 -4.04 -2.62 -1.10
CA SER A 97 -4.18 -1.25 -0.59
C SER A 97 -3.80 -1.12 0.88
N GLU A 98 -4.04 -2.14 1.70
CA GLU A 98 -3.62 -2.20 3.11
C GLU A 98 -2.10 -2.38 3.23
N LEU A 99 -1.51 -3.22 2.35
CA LEU A 99 -0.06 -3.37 2.28
C LEU A 99 0.63 -2.03 1.99
N GLU A 100 0.10 -1.24 1.06
CA GLU A 100 0.65 0.09 0.75
C GLU A 100 0.49 1.09 1.92
N ASP A 101 -0.56 0.98 2.71
CA ASP A 101 -0.72 1.82 3.91
C ASP A 101 0.32 1.48 4.98
N LEU A 102 0.55 0.18 5.23
CA LEU A 102 1.58 -0.30 6.14
C LEU A 102 2.98 0.17 5.70
N TYR A 103 3.23 0.22 4.39
CA TYR A 103 4.51 0.65 3.84
C TYR A 103 4.71 2.17 3.84
N LEU A 104 3.63 2.96 3.74
CA LEU A 104 3.68 4.39 3.49
C LEU A 104 4.63 5.18 4.42
N PRO A 105 4.64 4.97 5.76
CA PRO A 105 5.53 5.69 6.66
C PRO A 105 7.03 5.43 6.42
N TYR A 106 7.35 4.34 5.74
CA TYR A 106 8.71 3.86 5.50
C TYR A 106 9.13 3.98 4.05
N ARG A 107 8.23 4.44 3.16
CA ARG A 107 8.56 4.62 1.76
C ARG A 107 9.66 5.67 1.64
N PRO A 108 10.81 5.36 0.98
CA PRO A 108 11.86 6.34 0.76
C PRO A 108 11.27 7.57 0.06
N LYS A 109 11.34 8.71 0.75
CA LYS A 109 10.76 9.94 0.22
C LYS A 109 11.60 10.39 -0.97
N ARG A 110 10.97 10.49 -2.15
CA ARG A 110 11.52 11.31 -3.23
C ARG A 110 11.65 12.75 -2.70
N ARG A 111 12.54 13.55 -3.29
CA ARG A 111 12.59 14.98 -2.95
C ARG A 111 11.26 15.65 -3.35
N THR A 112 10.31 15.73 -2.42
CA THR A 112 8.96 16.26 -2.63
C THR A 112 8.95 17.77 -2.46
N ARG A 113 7.86 18.43 -2.89
CA ARG A 113 7.65 19.86 -2.61
C ARG A 113 7.63 20.15 -1.10
N ALA A 114 7.05 19.26 -0.31
CA ALA A 114 7.08 19.33 1.14
C ALA A 114 8.51 19.20 1.69
N THR A 115 9.32 18.25 1.21
CA THR A 115 10.73 18.12 1.63
C THR A 115 11.52 19.39 1.28
N MET A 116 11.35 19.93 0.07
CA MET A 116 11.99 21.20 -0.33
C MET A 116 11.52 22.38 0.53
N ALA A 117 10.24 22.44 0.90
CA ALA A 117 9.71 23.46 1.80
C ALA A 117 10.28 23.34 3.22
N LYS A 118 10.46 22.11 3.73
CA LYS A 118 11.16 21.86 5.01
C LYS A 118 12.62 22.30 4.96
N GLU A 119 13.34 21.99 3.88
CA GLU A 119 14.73 22.47 3.65
C GLU A 119 14.84 24.00 3.62
N LYS A 120 13.77 24.69 3.20
CA LYS A 120 13.64 26.15 3.24
C LYS A 120 13.25 26.71 4.61
N GLY A 121 12.98 25.87 5.60
CA GLY A 121 12.62 26.28 6.96
C GLY A 121 11.14 26.62 7.16
N LEU A 122 10.25 26.14 6.27
CA LEU A 122 8.81 26.43 6.33
C LEU A 122 8.01 25.50 7.26
N GLU A 123 8.66 24.52 7.90
CA GLU A 123 7.99 23.58 8.81
C GLU A 123 7.32 24.27 10.01
N PRO A 124 7.94 25.26 10.70
CA PRO A 124 7.26 25.95 11.80
C PRO A 124 6.03 26.75 11.37
N LEU A 125 6.00 27.28 10.13
CA LEU A 125 4.81 27.94 9.59
C LEU A 125 3.68 26.93 9.38
N ALA A 126 4.01 25.78 8.78
CA ALA A 126 3.07 24.68 8.58
C ALA A 126 2.51 24.15 9.90
N ASP A 127 3.34 24.04 10.95
CA ASP A 127 2.91 23.60 12.29
C ASP A 127 1.91 24.56 12.94
N LYS A 128 2.17 25.87 12.89
CA LYS A 128 1.25 26.85 13.45
C LYS A 128 -0.08 26.86 12.69
N MET A 129 -0.03 26.78 11.36
CA MET A 129 -1.23 26.67 10.53
C MET A 129 -2.02 25.39 10.84
N TRP A 130 -1.34 24.25 10.99
CA TRP A 130 -1.94 22.96 11.32
C TRP A 130 -2.66 22.97 12.68
N LYS A 131 -2.05 23.60 13.69
CA LYS A 131 -2.62 23.72 15.04
C LYS A 131 -3.65 24.84 15.17
N VAL A 132 -3.91 25.59 14.10
CA VAL A 132 -4.79 26.76 14.11
C VAL A 132 -4.29 27.82 15.13
N GLU A 133 -2.98 27.94 15.29
CA GLU A 133 -2.32 28.93 16.17
C GLU A 133 -2.05 30.27 15.46
N VAL A 134 -2.53 30.40 14.22
CA VAL A 134 -2.33 31.59 13.38
C VAL A 134 -3.68 32.23 13.07
N ALA A 135 -3.88 33.45 13.55
CA ALA A 135 -5.08 34.25 13.23
C ALA A 135 -5.04 34.77 11.78
N ASP A 136 -3.86 35.18 11.30
CA ASP A 136 -3.64 35.63 9.92
C ASP A 136 -2.40 34.94 9.31
N PRO A 137 -2.61 33.90 8.47
CA PRO A 137 -1.53 33.17 7.82
C PRO A 137 -0.61 34.04 6.95
N GLU A 138 -1.12 35.10 6.31
CA GLU A 138 -0.30 35.97 5.48
C GLU A 138 0.68 36.77 6.33
N THR A 139 0.22 37.32 7.46
CA THR A 139 1.07 38.05 8.39
C THR A 139 2.12 37.15 9.04
N GLU A 140 1.77 35.92 9.40
CA GLU A 140 2.75 34.98 9.95
C GLU A 140 3.77 34.55 8.90
N ALA A 141 3.35 34.31 7.66
CA ALA A 141 4.21 33.89 6.55
C ALA A 141 5.28 34.93 6.19
N ARG A 142 5.04 36.23 6.40
CA ARG A 142 6.06 37.30 6.21
C ARG A 142 7.34 37.04 7.01
N LYS A 143 7.25 36.38 8.17
CA LYS A 143 8.41 36.05 9.02
C LYS A 143 9.35 35.00 8.41
N TYR A 144 8.90 34.32 7.35
CA TYR A 144 9.62 33.23 6.69
C TYR A 144 10.17 33.64 5.31
N VAL A 145 9.93 34.87 4.87
CA VAL A 145 10.47 35.43 3.61
C VAL A 145 11.93 35.83 3.82
N GLY A 146 12.80 35.47 2.87
CA GLY A 146 14.24 35.73 2.93
C GLY A 146 14.98 35.08 1.76
N ASP A 147 16.28 34.81 1.91
CA ASP A 147 17.13 34.32 0.81
C ASP A 147 16.64 33.01 0.16
N LYS A 148 15.97 32.15 0.93
CA LYS A 148 15.47 30.85 0.48
C LYS A 148 14.02 30.86 0.01
N VAL A 149 13.27 31.91 0.33
CA VAL A 149 11.82 32.03 0.13
C VAL A 149 11.52 33.47 -0.34
N GLY A 150 11.22 33.63 -1.62
CA GLY A 150 11.16 34.92 -2.27
C GLY A 150 9.90 35.73 -2.01
N SER A 151 8.81 35.10 -1.55
CA SER A 151 7.56 35.82 -1.26
C SER A 151 6.68 35.15 -0.20
N VAL A 152 5.68 35.89 0.28
CA VAL A 152 4.67 35.39 1.23
C VAL A 152 3.86 34.26 0.61
N GLU A 153 3.52 34.37 -0.68
CA GLU A 153 2.81 33.34 -1.43
C GLU A 153 3.63 32.06 -1.53
N GLU A 154 4.95 32.18 -1.74
CA GLU A 154 5.86 31.02 -1.74
C GLU A 154 5.92 30.36 -0.36
N ALA A 155 6.02 31.15 0.72
CA ALA A 155 6.01 30.63 2.09
C ALA A 155 4.72 29.86 2.40
N LEU A 156 3.56 30.42 2.03
CA LEU A 156 2.26 29.78 2.20
C LEU A 156 2.11 28.54 1.33
N ALA A 157 2.56 28.57 0.08
CA ALA A 157 2.53 27.42 -0.81
C ALA A 157 3.36 26.27 -0.25
N GLY A 158 4.59 26.55 0.23
CA GLY A 158 5.43 25.53 0.84
C GLY A 158 4.85 24.97 2.15
N ALA A 159 4.25 25.82 3.00
CA ALA A 159 3.55 25.35 4.19
C ALA A 159 2.34 24.46 3.85
N ARG A 160 1.58 24.80 2.80
CA ARG A 160 0.48 23.98 2.28
C ARG A 160 0.97 22.64 1.72
N ASP A 161 2.09 22.61 1.01
CA ASP A 161 2.68 21.36 0.51
C ASP A 161 3.06 20.43 1.68
N ILE A 162 3.61 20.97 2.78
CA ILE A 162 3.91 20.20 3.99
C ILE A 162 2.62 19.63 4.62
N ILE A 163 1.58 20.45 4.76
CA ILE A 163 0.29 20.04 5.32
C ILE A 163 -0.39 18.99 4.43
N ALA A 164 -0.38 19.19 3.12
CA ALA A 164 -0.95 18.26 2.16
C ALA A 164 -0.25 16.90 2.22
N GLU A 165 1.09 16.87 2.33
CA GLU A 165 1.83 15.62 2.52
C GLU A 165 1.40 14.92 3.83
N ARG A 166 1.32 15.65 4.95
CA ARG A 166 0.86 15.10 6.25
C ARG A 166 -0.55 14.50 6.16
N LEU A 167 -1.48 15.17 5.49
CA LEU A 167 -2.85 14.66 5.28
C LEU A 167 -2.84 13.42 4.38
N SER A 168 -2.07 13.45 3.29
CA SER A 168 -1.98 12.33 2.35
C SER A 168 -1.33 11.09 2.99
N GLU A 169 -0.47 11.28 3.98
CA GLU A 169 0.20 10.20 4.72
C GLU A 169 -0.61 9.74 5.96
N SER A 170 -1.72 10.40 6.29
CA SER A 170 -2.58 10.00 7.41
C SER A 170 -3.39 8.75 7.08
N GLN A 171 -3.12 7.65 7.80
CA GLN A 171 -3.86 6.39 7.66
C GLN A 171 -5.38 6.59 7.83
N THR A 172 -5.80 7.30 8.89
CA THR A 172 -7.22 7.58 9.16
C THR A 172 -7.90 8.33 8.02
N VAL A 173 -7.23 9.33 7.42
CA VAL A 173 -7.80 10.08 6.29
C VAL A 173 -7.95 9.17 5.07
N ARG A 174 -6.95 8.34 4.77
CA ARG A 174 -6.97 7.43 3.63
C ARG A 174 -8.02 6.33 3.77
N GLU A 175 -8.18 5.77 4.96
CA GLU A 175 -9.21 4.78 5.26
C GLU A 175 -10.60 5.37 5.03
N ASN A 176 -10.89 6.54 5.60
CA ASN A 176 -12.19 7.20 5.44
C ASN A 176 -12.52 7.51 3.96
N LEU A 177 -11.54 8.00 3.19
CA LEU A 177 -11.74 8.34 1.78
C LEU A 177 -11.97 7.13 0.87
N ARG A 178 -11.59 5.91 1.27
CA ARG A 178 -11.85 4.69 0.48
C ARG A 178 -13.30 4.21 0.59
N HIS A 179 -14.04 4.68 1.59
CA HIS A 179 -15.41 4.26 1.87
C HIS A 179 -16.46 5.28 1.43
N ILE A 180 -16.05 6.34 0.72
CA ILE A 180 -16.92 7.36 0.11
C ILE A 180 -17.08 7.03 -1.38
#